data_AF-A0A0J6LHN0-F1
#
_entry.id   AF-A0A0J6LHN0-F1
#
_cell.length_a   1.000
_cell.length_b   1.000
_cell.length_c   1.000
_cell.angle_alpha   90.00
_cell.angle_beta   90.00
_cell.angle_gamma   90.00
#
_symmetry.space_group_name_H-M   'P 1'
#
loop_
_entity.id
_entity.type
_entity.pdbx_description
1 polymer ?
#
loop_
_entity_poly.entity_id
_entity_poly.type
_entity_poly.pdbx_seq_one_letter_code
_entity_poly.pdbx_strand_id
1 'polypeptide(L)'
;MNKLVLLHAPEVFKSDPAFDKNTDLIVLYKLKRRADFNEIEGKVFGIEENPYYFKKYFLYYSEEELRLLEGHSFDSISAVVVDDRMFADYRDEPLLPTIYSVAARIFIKLPFVKVPVKESSLKPLDIYVDEALAEKKLTDLHVRIFNDSAAGIDAAKLIESLIHEEVENIQS
;
A
#
# COMPACT_ATOMS: atom_id res chain seq x y z
N MET A 1 -10.72 27.69 -4.51
CA MET A 1 -10.20 27.26 -3.19
C MET A 1 -8.97 28.07 -2.77
N ASN A 2 -7.84 28.02 -3.49
CA ASN A 2 -6.57 28.67 -3.09
C ASN A 2 -6.72 30.16 -2.72
N LYS A 3 -7.43 30.94 -3.54
CA LYS A 3 -7.70 32.37 -3.27
C LYS A 3 -8.46 32.59 -1.96
N LEU A 4 -9.39 31.70 -1.60
CA LEU A 4 -10.14 31.80 -0.36
C LEU A 4 -9.26 31.49 0.85
N VAL A 5 -8.40 30.46 0.75
CA VAL A 5 -7.43 30.13 1.81
C VAL A 5 -6.47 31.31 2.02
N LEU A 6 -5.91 31.86 0.95
CA LEU A 6 -5.04 33.03 1.04
C LEU A 6 -5.78 34.26 1.62
N LEU A 7 -7.04 34.49 1.24
CA LEU A 7 -7.81 35.63 1.74
C LEU A 7 -8.11 35.53 3.25
N HIS A 8 -8.47 34.33 3.71
CA HIS A 8 -8.91 34.08 5.08
C HIS A 8 -7.80 33.58 6.03
N ALA A 9 -6.58 33.38 5.51
CA ALA A 9 -5.42 33.05 6.35
C ALA A 9 -5.15 34.18 7.37
N PRO A 10 -4.77 33.84 8.61
CA PRO A 10 -4.24 34.80 9.57
C PRO A 10 -3.12 35.68 8.97
N GLU A 11 -3.11 36.98 9.32
CA GLU A 11 -2.12 37.93 8.78
C GLU A 11 -0.68 37.52 9.06
N VAL A 12 -0.41 36.87 10.21
CA VAL A 12 0.91 36.33 10.55
C VAL A 12 1.46 35.37 9.49
N PHE A 13 0.59 34.60 8.83
CA PHE A 13 0.99 33.71 7.75
C PHE A 13 1.14 34.46 6.43
N LYS A 14 0.25 35.42 6.14
CA LYS A 14 0.34 36.24 4.90
C LYS A 14 1.59 37.11 4.85
N SER A 15 2.10 37.54 6.01
CA SER A 15 3.35 38.29 6.10
C SER A 15 4.60 37.45 5.82
N ASP A 16 4.49 36.11 5.85
CA ASP A 16 5.60 35.21 5.53
C ASP A 16 5.68 34.98 4.00
N PRO A 17 6.78 35.40 3.34
CA PRO A 17 6.96 35.20 1.89
C PRO A 17 6.99 33.74 1.45
N ALA A 18 7.21 32.80 2.36
CA ALA A 18 7.26 31.37 2.08
C ALA A 18 5.92 30.67 2.29
N PHE A 19 4.90 31.36 2.83
CA PHE A 19 3.62 30.75 3.19
C PHE A 19 2.99 29.98 2.03
N ASP A 20 3.04 30.54 0.83
CA ASP A 20 2.35 29.99 -0.33
C ASP A 20 3.10 28.82 -1.01
N LYS A 21 4.40 28.65 -0.72
CA LYS A 21 5.27 27.61 -1.29
C LYS A 21 5.65 26.50 -0.31
N ASN A 22 5.75 26.81 0.97
CA ASN A 22 6.25 25.91 2.02
C ASN A 22 5.18 25.48 3.03
N THR A 23 3.90 25.62 2.68
CA THR A 23 2.78 25.19 3.52
C THR A 23 2.01 24.06 2.84
N ASP A 24 1.64 23.06 3.62
CA ASP A 24 0.72 22.01 3.21
C ASP A 24 -0.71 22.41 3.59
N LEU A 25 -1.66 22.24 2.66
CA LEU A 25 -3.08 22.45 2.89
C LEU A 25 -3.78 21.10 3.04
N ILE A 26 -4.35 20.84 4.21
CA ILE A 26 -5.18 19.66 4.46
C ILE A 26 -6.64 20.07 4.43
N VAL A 27 -7.41 19.45 3.53
CA VAL A 27 -8.85 19.64 3.41
C VAL A 27 -9.55 18.46 4.06
N LEU A 28 -10.29 18.73 5.12
CA LEU A 28 -11.17 17.75 5.77
C LEU A 28 -12.57 17.85 5.18
N TYR A 29 -13.11 16.73 4.69
CA TYR A 29 -14.44 16.71 4.08
C TYR A 29 -15.29 15.56 4.59
N LYS A 30 -16.42 15.91 5.21
CA LYS A 30 -17.37 14.92 5.73
C LYS A 30 -18.32 14.46 4.63
N LEU A 31 -18.27 13.17 4.31
CA LEU A 31 -19.23 12.48 3.46
C LEU A 31 -20.46 12.05 4.26
N LYS A 32 -21.61 12.00 3.59
CA LYS A 32 -22.81 11.39 4.17
C LYS A 32 -22.65 9.87 4.25
N ARG A 33 -22.20 9.25 3.15
CA ARG A 33 -21.83 7.84 3.06
C ARG A 33 -20.50 7.71 2.35
N ARG A 34 -19.73 6.66 2.68
CA ARG A 34 -18.43 6.43 2.06
C ARG A 34 -18.51 6.24 0.54
N ALA A 35 -19.55 5.54 0.07
CA ALA A 35 -19.81 5.33 -1.35
C ALA A 35 -20.02 6.63 -2.15
N ASP A 36 -20.38 7.74 -1.48
CA ASP A 36 -20.56 9.04 -2.13
C ASP A 36 -19.21 9.63 -2.59
N PHE A 37 -18.07 9.05 -2.18
CA PHE A 37 -16.75 9.48 -2.66
C PHE A 37 -16.64 9.42 -4.20
N ASN A 38 -17.25 8.41 -4.83
CA ASN A 38 -17.24 8.24 -6.28
C ASN A 38 -17.81 9.47 -7.03
N GLU A 39 -18.70 10.24 -6.39
CA GLU A 39 -19.29 11.44 -6.98
C GLU A 39 -18.35 12.66 -6.95
N ILE A 40 -17.37 12.65 -6.04
CA ILE A 40 -16.45 13.77 -5.81
C ILE A 40 -15.00 13.44 -6.18
N GLU A 41 -14.69 12.18 -6.45
CA GLU A 41 -13.34 11.68 -6.70
C GLU A 41 -12.57 12.52 -7.72
N GLY A 42 -13.16 12.79 -8.89
CA GLY A 42 -12.52 13.63 -9.91
C GLY A 42 -12.24 15.08 -9.46
N LYS A 43 -13.08 15.64 -8.58
CA LYS A 43 -12.84 16.97 -7.99
C LYS A 43 -11.73 16.92 -6.95
N VAL A 44 -11.66 15.84 -6.18
CA VAL A 44 -10.58 15.61 -5.21
C VAL A 44 -9.24 15.51 -5.92
N PHE A 45 -9.14 14.71 -6.98
CA PHE A 45 -7.94 14.66 -7.82
C PHE A 45 -7.55 16.03 -8.37
N GLY A 46 -8.50 16.76 -8.95
CA GLY A 46 -8.23 18.12 -9.46
C GLY A 46 -7.79 19.12 -8.37
N ILE A 47 -8.14 18.87 -7.11
CA ILE A 47 -7.62 19.64 -5.97
C ILE A 47 -6.19 19.22 -5.65
N GLU A 48 -5.93 17.93 -5.45
CA GLU A 48 -4.62 17.43 -5.02
C GLU A 48 -3.53 17.66 -6.08
N GLU A 49 -3.85 17.52 -7.36
CA GLU A 49 -2.92 17.70 -8.47
C GLU A 49 -2.70 19.18 -8.85
N ASN A 50 -3.44 20.11 -8.24
CA ASN A 50 -3.30 21.53 -8.56
C ASN A 50 -1.94 22.05 -8.08
N PRO A 51 -1.03 22.47 -9.00
CA PRO A 51 0.34 22.82 -8.65
C PRO A 51 0.46 24.23 -8.05
N TYR A 52 -0.61 25.04 -8.09
CA TYR A 52 -0.58 26.41 -7.61
C TYR A 52 -0.82 26.47 -6.12
N TYR A 53 0.12 27.06 -5.37
CA TYR A 53 0.01 27.40 -3.95
C TYR A 53 -0.29 26.21 -3.04
N PHE A 54 0.61 25.90 -2.12
CA PHE A 54 0.51 24.78 -1.18
C PHE A 54 0.52 23.40 -1.85
N LYS A 55 1.11 22.42 -1.18
CA LYS A 55 0.81 21.01 -1.48
C LYS A 55 -0.51 20.64 -0.82
N LYS A 56 -1.42 20.02 -1.55
CA LYS A 56 -2.81 19.83 -1.10
C LYS A 56 -3.08 18.36 -0.84
N TYR A 57 -3.68 18.09 0.31
CA TYR A 57 -4.11 16.76 0.70
C TYR A 57 -5.59 16.81 1.03
N PHE A 58 -6.35 15.87 0.49
CA PHE A 58 -7.78 15.79 0.73
C PHE A 58 -8.09 14.53 1.54
N LEU A 59 -8.55 14.74 2.78
CA LEU A 59 -8.93 13.66 3.68
C LEU A 59 -10.45 13.71 3.87
N TYR A 60 -11.12 12.74 3.26
CA TYR A 60 -12.55 12.55 3.45
C TYR A 60 -12.83 11.53 4.55
N TYR A 61 -13.95 11.71 5.25
CA TYR A 61 -14.43 10.78 6.27
C TYR A 61 -15.95 10.74 6.33
N SER A 62 -16.54 9.65 6.81
CA SER A 62 -17.97 9.58 7.16
C SER A 62 -18.20 9.69 8.67
N GLU A 63 -19.45 9.88 9.09
CA GLU A 63 -19.79 9.85 10.52
C GLU A 63 -19.52 8.47 11.15
N GLU A 64 -19.70 7.41 10.38
CA GLU A 64 -19.40 6.05 10.83
C GLU A 64 -17.91 5.87 11.08
N GLU A 65 -17.06 6.38 10.19
CA GLU A 65 -15.61 6.35 10.35
C GLU A 65 -15.14 7.19 11.55
N LEU A 66 -15.82 8.31 11.83
CA LEU A 66 -15.53 9.11 13.02
C LEU A 66 -15.83 8.34 14.31
N ARG A 67 -16.98 7.64 14.38
CA ARG A 67 -17.32 6.77 15.51
C ARG A 67 -16.34 5.62 15.69
N LEU A 68 -15.82 5.06 14.60
CA LEU A 68 -14.78 4.02 14.68
C LEU A 68 -13.48 4.53 15.29
N LEU A 69 -13.18 5.82 15.15
CA LEU A 69 -12.00 6.46 15.76
C LEU A 69 -12.22 6.86 17.23
N GLU A 70 -13.47 6.93 17.71
CA GLU A 70 -13.76 7.34 19.08
C GLU A 70 -13.12 6.38 20.10
N GLY A 71 -12.46 6.94 21.10
CA GLY A 71 -11.77 6.16 22.14
C GLY A 71 -10.40 5.60 21.73
N HIS A 72 -10.00 5.73 20.47
CA HIS A 72 -8.66 5.34 20.03
C HIS A 72 -7.65 6.47 20.22
N SER A 73 -6.48 6.14 20.79
CA SER A 73 -5.31 7.01 20.80
C SER A 73 -4.57 6.94 19.46
N PHE A 74 -3.67 7.90 19.21
CA PHE A 74 -2.79 7.84 18.04
C PHE A 74 -1.96 6.55 18.00
N ASP A 75 -1.47 6.06 19.14
CA ASP A 75 -0.71 4.80 19.22
C ASP A 75 -1.59 3.59 18.86
N SER A 76 -2.84 3.59 19.30
CA SER A 76 -3.80 2.55 18.94
C SER A 76 -4.10 2.54 17.44
N ILE A 77 -4.30 3.72 16.83
CA ILE A 77 -4.47 3.84 15.38
C ILE A 77 -3.20 3.42 14.64
N SER A 78 -2.03 3.77 15.16
CA SER A 78 -0.73 3.37 14.59
C SER A 78 -0.58 1.85 14.53
N ALA A 79 -0.97 1.15 15.60
CA ALA A 79 -0.96 -0.31 15.65
C ALA A 79 -1.93 -0.95 14.64
N VAL A 80 -3.08 -0.31 14.37
CA VAL A 80 -4.05 -0.79 13.37
C VAL A 80 -3.44 -0.85 11.97
N VAL A 81 -2.67 0.17 11.55
CA VAL A 81 -2.12 0.24 10.17
C VAL A 81 -1.03 -0.81 9.89
N VAL A 82 -0.50 -1.48 10.92
CA VAL A 82 0.53 -2.52 10.78
C VAL A 82 0.02 -3.95 11.09
N ASP A 83 -1.29 -4.12 11.31
CA ASP A 83 -1.93 -5.43 11.47
C ASP A 83 -2.20 -6.06 10.09
N ASP A 84 -1.52 -7.17 9.80
CA ASP A 84 -1.58 -7.83 8.49
C ASP A 84 -2.97 -8.42 8.19
N ARG A 85 -3.73 -8.82 9.23
CA ARG A 85 -5.08 -9.37 9.04
C ARG A 85 -6.05 -8.27 8.65
N MET A 86 -5.97 -7.13 9.35
CA MET A 86 -6.81 -5.97 9.03
C MET A 86 -6.48 -5.39 7.65
N PHE A 87 -5.20 -5.46 7.24
CA PHE A 87 -4.81 -5.16 5.87
C PHE A 87 -5.41 -6.14 4.86
N ALA A 88 -5.38 -7.45 5.13
CA ALA A 88 -5.97 -8.45 4.26
C ALA A 88 -7.49 -8.23 4.11
N ASP A 89 -8.20 -8.01 5.21
CA ASP A 89 -9.64 -7.73 5.20
C ASP A 89 -9.95 -6.47 4.39
N TYR A 90 -9.14 -5.42 4.53
CA TYR A 90 -9.28 -4.18 3.75
C TYR A 90 -8.99 -4.38 2.26
N ARG A 91 -8.00 -5.20 1.91
CA ARG A 91 -7.67 -5.50 0.52
C ARG A 91 -8.84 -6.23 -0.17
N ASP A 92 -9.47 -7.14 0.55
CA ASP A 92 -10.54 -7.97 0.01
C ASP A 92 -11.89 -7.19 -0.03
N GLU A 93 -12.14 -6.30 0.95
CA GLU A 93 -13.33 -5.43 1.02
C GLU A 93 -13.01 -3.93 1.24
N PRO A 94 -12.44 -3.23 0.23
CA PRO A 94 -11.91 -1.88 0.41
C PRO A 94 -12.96 -0.80 0.69
N LEU A 95 -14.23 -1.04 0.33
CA LEU A 95 -15.34 -0.10 0.52
C LEU A 95 -15.97 -0.20 1.92
N LEU A 96 -15.69 -1.26 2.68
CA LEU A 96 -16.26 -1.45 4.01
C LEU A 96 -15.64 -0.44 5.00
N PRO A 97 -16.44 0.42 5.65
CA PRO A 97 -15.94 1.40 6.62
C PRO A 97 -15.45 0.67 7.87
N THR A 98 -14.15 0.42 7.92
CA THR A 98 -13.46 -0.19 9.08
C THR A 98 -12.49 0.79 9.71
N ILE A 99 -12.09 0.54 10.96
CA ILE A 99 -11.04 1.32 11.63
C ILE A 99 -9.74 1.31 10.82
N TYR A 100 -9.41 0.18 10.17
CA TYR A 100 -8.26 0.10 9.27
C TYR A 100 -8.41 1.04 8.06
N SER A 101 -9.59 1.06 7.43
CA SER A 101 -9.81 1.85 6.22
C SER A 101 -9.66 3.37 6.44
N VAL A 102 -10.01 3.88 7.63
CA VAL A 102 -9.81 5.28 7.99
C VAL A 102 -8.37 5.53 8.46
N ALA A 103 -7.80 4.61 9.25
CA ALA A 103 -6.41 4.70 9.70
C ALA A 103 -5.44 4.72 8.52
N ALA A 104 -5.54 3.77 7.58
CA ALA A 104 -4.73 3.73 6.37
C ALA A 104 -4.84 5.04 5.57
N ARG A 105 -6.04 5.60 5.44
CA ARG A 105 -6.28 6.85 4.72
C ARG A 105 -5.61 8.05 5.41
N ILE A 106 -5.66 8.13 6.74
CA ILE A 106 -4.92 9.15 7.52
C ILE A 106 -3.42 9.04 7.24
N PHE A 107 -2.85 7.84 7.32
CA PHE A 107 -1.41 7.63 7.12
C PHE A 107 -0.95 7.89 5.68
N ILE A 108 -1.82 7.68 4.69
CA ILE A 108 -1.53 7.98 3.28
C ILE A 108 -1.67 9.48 2.98
N LYS A 109 -2.71 10.14 3.55
CA LYS A 109 -3.08 11.51 3.18
C LYS A 109 -2.44 12.58 4.07
N LEU A 110 -1.98 12.25 5.28
CA LEU A 110 -1.35 13.23 6.18
C LEU A 110 0.18 13.13 6.10
N PRO A 111 0.86 14.10 5.50
CA PRO A 111 2.29 14.00 5.18
C PRO A 111 3.22 14.01 6.39
N PHE A 112 2.73 14.42 7.56
CA PHE A 112 3.47 14.41 8.81
C PHE A 112 3.30 13.12 9.61
N VAL A 113 2.36 12.26 9.21
CA VAL A 113 2.12 10.97 9.87
C VAL A 113 3.05 9.94 9.24
N LYS A 114 3.89 9.32 10.06
CA LYS A 114 4.82 8.27 9.61
C LYS A 114 4.24 6.91 9.94
N VAL A 115 4.16 6.04 8.95
CA VAL A 115 3.79 4.62 9.15
C VAL A 115 4.79 4.00 10.13
N PRO A 116 4.32 3.31 11.18
CA PRO A 116 5.22 2.66 12.12
C PRO A 116 6.03 1.59 11.39
N VAL A 117 7.32 1.53 11.69
CA VAL A 117 8.17 0.47 11.16
C VAL A 117 7.83 -0.81 11.93
N LYS A 118 7.21 -1.76 11.23
CA LYS A 118 7.18 -3.14 11.69
C LYS A 118 8.55 -3.72 11.35
N GLU A 119 9.42 -3.86 12.35
CA GLU A 119 10.63 -4.67 12.20
C GLU A 119 10.21 -6.11 11.98
N SER A 120 9.97 -6.47 10.71
CA SER A 120 9.91 -7.86 10.30
C SER A 120 11.33 -8.30 9.98
N SER A 121 11.75 -9.44 10.53
CA SER A 121 12.87 -10.18 9.99
C SER A 121 12.44 -10.68 8.60
N LEU A 122 12.56 -9.83 7.58
CA LEU A 122 12.36 -10.24 6.21
C LEU A 122 13.38 -11.34 5.96
N LYS A 123 12.89 -12.58 5.78
CA LYS A 123 13.78 -13.65 5.34
C LYS A 123 14.34 -13.24 3.97
N PRO A 124 15.62 -13.48 3.70
CA PRO A 124 16.16 -13.35 2.36
C PRO A 124 15.31 -14.09 1.31
N LEU A 125 15.18 -13.53 0.11
CA LEU A 125 14.29 -14.03 -0.96
C LEU A 125 14.63 -15.47 -1.38
N ASP A 126 15.91 -15.82 -1.35
CA ASP A 126 16.44 -17.16 -1.55
C ASP A 126 15.81 -18.17 -0.59
N ILE A 127 15.65 -17.82 0.69
CA ILE A 127 15.01 -18.70 1.67
C ILE A 127 13.53 -18.91 1.32
N TYR A 128 12.83 -17.87 0.86
CA TYR A 128 11.43 -18.02 0.42
C TYR A 128 11.30 -18.92 -0.81
N VAL A 129 12.25 -18.82 -1.75
CA VAL A 129 12.29 -19.67 -2.94
C VAL A 129 12.57 -21.12 -2.55
N ASP A 130 13.54 -21.36 -1.67
CA ASP A 130 13.90 -22.69 -1.19
C ASP A 130 12.74 -23.36 -0.45
N GLU A 131 12.07 -22.63 0.45
CA GLU A 131 10.90 -23.12 1.18
C GLU A 131 9.75 -23.50 0.22
N ALA A 132 9.47 -22.65 -0.79
CA ALA A 132 8.43 -22.92 -1.78
C ALA A 132 8.78 -24.10 -2.72
N LEU A 133 10.05 -24.24 -3.09
CA LEU A 133 10.54 -25.38 -3.87
C LEU A 133 10.46 -26.68 -3.07
N ALA A 134 10.83 -26.66 -1.80
CA ALA A 134 10.75 -27.81 -0.91
C ALA A 134 9.29 -28.26 -0.69
N GLU A 135 8.37 -27.33 -0.44
CA GLU A 135 6.93 -27.62 -0.28
C GLU A 135 6.36 -28.31 -1.52
N LYS A 136 6.76 -27.84 -2.71
CA LYS A 136 6.33 -28.41 -4.00
C LYS A 136 7.14 -29.63 -4.43
N LYS A 137 8.16 -30.05 -3.66
CA LYS A 137 9.11 -31.11 -4.01
C LYS A 137 9.82 -30.88 -5.34
N LEU A 138 10.16 -29.63 -5.65
CA LEU A 138 10.80 -29.20 -6.90
C LEU A 138 12.27 -28.82 -6.74
N THR A 139 12.84 -29.01 -5.55
CA THR A 139 14.24 -28.62 -5.25
C THR A 139 15.23 -29.27 -6.21
N ASP A 140 15.12 -30.58 -6.46
CA ASP A 140 16.05 -31.31 -7.34
C ASP A 140 15.94 -30.85 -8.80
N LEU A 141 14.70 -30.62 -9.27
CA LEU A 141 14.45 -30.09 -10.61
C LEU A 141 15.04 -28.69 -10.78
N HIS A 142 14.90 -27.84 -9.76
CA HIS A 142 15.46 -26.48 -9.78
C HIS A 142 17.00 -26.50 -9.88
N VAL A 143 17.66 -27.33 -9.07
CA VAL A 143 19.13 -27.49 -9.10
C VAL A 143 19.60 -27.98 -10.47
N ARG A 144 18.88 -28.94 -11.05
CA ARG A 144 19.20 -29.47 -12.39
C ARG A 144 19.06 -28.41 -13.48
N ILE A 145 17.94 -27.70 -13.52
CA ILE A 145 17.72 -26.60 -14.49
C ILE A 145 18.83 -25.55 -14.37
N PHE A 146 19.20 -25.19 -13.14
CA PHE A 146 20.25 -24.19 -12.90
C PHE A 146 21.62 -24.67 -13.41
N ASN A 147 22.02 -25.90 -13.06
CA ASN A 147 23.30 -26.48 -13.47
C ASN A 147 23.38 -26.67 -14.99
N ASP A 148 22.31 -27.18 -15.61
CA ASP A 148 22.29 -27.45 -17.04
C ASP A 148 22.29 -26.16 -17.86
N SER A 149 21.59 -25.13 -17.37
CA SER A 149 21.65 -23.77 -17.93
C SER A 149 23.06 -23.17 -17.81
N ALA A 150 23.73 -23.35 -16.66
CA ALA A 150 25.11 -22.90 -16.45
C ALA A 150 26.12 -23.66 -17.33
N ALA A 151 25.83 -24.93 -17.65
CA ALA A 151 26.61 -25.75 -18.59
C ALA A 151 26.32 -25.44 -20.07
N GLY A 152 25.38 -24.52 -20.37
CA GLY A 152 25.00 -24.15 -21.73
C GLY A 152 24.20 -25.24 -22.46
N ILE A 153 23.53 -26.13 -21.72
CA ILE A 153 22.64 -27.13 -22.30
C ILE A 153 21.37 -26.44 -22.78
N ASP A 154 21.00 -26.72 -24.04
CA ASP A 154 19.77 -26.21 -24.62
C ASP A 154 18.52 -26.81 -23.95
N ALA A 155 17.47 -26.00 -23.81
CA ALA A 155 16.23 -26.36 -23.14
C ALA A 155 15.58 -27.61 -23.76
N ALA A 156 15.70 -27.80 -25.09
CA ALA A 156 15.16 -28.98 -25.76
C ALA A 156 15.83 -30.28 -25.27
N LYS A 157 17.16 -30.27 -25.06
CA LYS A 157 17.92 -31.42 -24.57
C LYS A 157 17.62 -31.72 -23.11
N LEU A 158 17.44 -30.68 -22.30
CA LEU A 158 17.01 -30.82 -20.90
C LEU A 158 15.64 -31.49 -20.83
N ILE A 159 14.67 -31.00 -21.59
CA ILE A 159 13.31 -31.56 -21.66
C ILE A 159 13.34 -33.03 -22.12
N GLU A 160 14.13 -33.34 -23.15
CA GLU A 160 14.29 -34.73 -23.62
C GLU A 160 14.83 -35.66 -22.54
N SER A 161 15.84 -35.21 -21.77
CA SER A 161 16.41 -36.00 -20.67
C SER A 161 15.40 -36.23 -19.52
N LEU A 162 14.58 -35.23 -19.20
CA LEU A 162 13.55 -35.35 -18.16
C LEU A 162 12.45 -36.32 -18.59
N ILE A 163 12.04 -36.28 -19.85
CA ILE A 163 11.04 -37.21 -20.39
C ILE A 163 11.57 -38.65 -20.36
N HIS A 164 12.84 -38.87 -20.71
CA HIS A 164 13.43 -40.20 -20.71
C HIS A 164 13.44 -40.83 -19.31
N GLU A 165 13.86 -40.06 -18.29
CA GLU A 165 13.92 -40.54 -16.91
C GLU A 165 12.53 -40.83 -16.32
N GLU A 166 11.52 -40.01 -16.63
CA GLU A 166 10.14 -40.29 -16.22
C GLU A 166 9.61 -41.58 -16.88
N VAL A 167 9.92 -41.82 -18.16
CA VAL A 167 9.55 -43.06 -18.85
C VAL A 167 10.25 -44.28 -18.25
N GLU A 168 11.52 -44.16 -17.85
CA GLU A 168 12.27 -45.23 -17.17
C GLU A 168 11.70 -45.53 -15.77
N ASN A 169 11.35 -44.50 -14.99
CA ASN A 169 10.76 -44.66 -13.66
C ASN A 169 9.36 -45.27 -13.68
N ILE A 170 8.62 -45.16 -14.80
CA ILE A 170 7.30 -45.79 -14.99
C ILE A 170 7.42 -47.29 -15.34
N GLN A 171 8.56 -47.72 -15.87
CA GLN A 171 8.81 -49.10 -16.31
C GLN A 171 9.44 -49.99 -15.22
N SER A 172 9.83 -49.42 -14.07
CA SER A 172 10.36 -50.12 -12.89
C SER A 172 9.30 -50.34 -11.81
#